data_AF-T1E2C0-F1
#
_entry.id   AF-T1E2C0-F1
#
_cell.length_a   1.000
_cell.length_b   1.000
_cell.length_c   1.000
_cell.angle_alpha   90.00
_cell.angle_beta   90.00
_cell.angle_gamma   90.00
#
_symmetry.space_group_name_H-M   'P 1'
#
loop_
_entity.id
_entity.type
_entity.pdbx_description
1 polymer ?
#
loop_
_entity_poly.entity_id
_entity_poly.type
_entity_poly.pdbx_seq_one_letter_code
_entity_poly.pdbx_strand_id
1 'polypeptide(L)'
;KNDARTFSVNFCLPRPAHIPDDQTPPYIAYHFRTIFHDDGSSSVTHNWKNCVWQAESVEENYWMLDRQEKFTLIFRFHEEVFKVFAEDTQHTPDYEFAHQLPVERISHIELWDDIEYVEEIAFKYKIPGDR
;
A
#
# COMPACT_ATOMS: atom_id res chain seq x y z
N LYS A 1 -8.20 -9.51 -11.71
CA LYS A 1 -7.87 -10.85 -12.24
C LYS A 1 -8.56 -11.94 -11.41
N ASN A 2 -9.28 -12.88 -12.04
CA ASN A 2 -10.11 -13.86 -11.32
C ASN A 2 -9.32 -14.86 -10.47
N ASP A 3 -8.06 -15.10 -10.80
CA ASP A 3 -7.12 -15.99 -10.10
C ASP A 3 -6.08 -15.22 -9.28
N ALA A 4 -6.32 -13.93 -8.97
CA ALA A 4 -5.42 -13.15 -8.13
C ALA A 4 -5.21 -13.83 -6.78
N ARG A 5 -3.95 -14.04 -6.43
CA ARG A 5 -3.49 -14.58 -5.15
C ARG A 5 -3.00 -13.47 -4.25
N THR A 6 -2.38 -12.46 -4.83
CA THR A 6 -1.77 -11.36 -4.08
C THR A 6 -1.88 -10.05 -4.82
N PHE A 7 -2.05 -8.97 -4.09
CA PHE A 7 -1.99 -7.60 -4.60
C PHE A 7 -1.23 -6.74 -3.58
N SER A 8 -0.33 -5.88 -4.05
CA SER A 8 0.43 -5.01 -3.15
C SER A 8 0.57 -3.57 -3.66
N VAL A 9 0.51 -2.63 -2.72
CA VAL A 9 0.87 -1.22 -2.90
C VAL A 9 2.09 -0.90 -2.03
N ASN A 10 3.11 -0.32 -2.64
CA ASN A 10 4.36 0.01 -1.96
C ASN A 10 4.63 1.51 -2.03
N PHE A 11 4.95 2.11 -0.89
CA PHE A 11 5.44 3.48 -0.81
C PHE A 11 6.96 3.48 -0.60
N CYS A 12 7.70 3.78 -1.68
CA CYS A 12 9.14 3.56 -1.75
C CYS A 12 9.94 4.86 -1.55
N LEU A 13 11.02 4.76 -0.79
CA LEU A 13 12.03 5.81 -0.67
C LEU A 13 13.05 5.71 -1.82
N PRO A 14 13.85 6.77 -2.07
CA PRO A 14 14.84 6.78 -3.14
C PRO A 14 15.80 5.60 -3.05
N ARG A 15 15.99 4.94 -4.19
CA ARG A 15 16.97 3.89 -4.37
C ARG A 15 18.39 4.48 -4.36
N PRO A 16 19.34 3.93 -3.60
CA PRO A 16 20.75 4.28 -3.75
C PRO A 16 21.26 3.94 -5.15
N ALA A 17 22.07 4.81 -5.75
CA ALA A 17 22.53 4.66 -7.15
C ALA A 17 23.31 3.37 -7.47
N HIS A 18 23.79 2.65 -6.46
CA HIS A 18 24.52 1.39 -6.63
C HIS A 18 23.62 0.14 -6.59
N ILE A 19 22.34 0.30 -6.25
CA ILE A 19 21.37 -0.81 -6.27
C ILE A 19 20.73 -0.83 -7.65
N PRO A 20 20.81 -1.95 -8.40
CA PRO A 20 20.16 -2.10 -9.69
C PRO A 20 18.63 -1.93 -9.62
N ASP A 21 18.03 -1.48 -10.73
CA ASP A 21 16.57 -1.29 -10.83
C ASP A 21 15.79 -2.61 -10.93
N ASP A 22 16.44 -3.71 -11.31
CA ASP A 22 15.83 -5.04 -11.41
C ASP A 22 15.63 -5.72 -10.03
N GLN A 23 16.14 -5.11 -8.96
CA GLN A 23 15.92 -5.56 -7.59
C GLN A 23 14.76 -4.80 -6.94
N THR A 24 14.02 -5.48 -6.05
CA THR A 24 13.01 -4.79 -5.22
C THR A 24 13.63 -3.60 -4.47
N PRO A 25 12.90 -2.48 -4.29
CA PRO A 25 13.39 -1.32 -3.56
C PRO A 25 13.96 -1.72 -2.20
N PRO A 26 15.12 -1.17 -1.82
CA PRO A 26 15.72 -1.47 -0.52
C PRO A 26 14.93 -0.81 0.62
N TYR A 27 14.23 0.29 0.34
CA TYR A 27 13.51 1.08 1.34
C TYR A 27 12.04 1.24 0.95
N ILE A 28 11.16 0.63 1.74
CA ILE A 28 9.71 0.69 1.58
C ILE A 28 9.14 1.17 2.91
N ALA A 29 8.58 2.38 2.92
CA ALA A 29 7.98 2.97 4.12
C ALA A 29 6.70 2.24 4.54
N TYR A 30 5.96 1.75 3.56
CA TYR A 30 4.76 0.95 3.78
C TYR A 30 4.52 0.01 2.60
N HIS A 31 4.44 -1.28 2.91
CA HIS A 31 4.02 -2.36 2.04
C HIS A 31 2.66 -2.82 2.52
N PHE A 32 1.61 -2.42 1.79
CA PHE A 32 0.25 -2.89 1.99
C PHE A 32 0.01 -4.03 1.02
N ARG A 33 -0.22 -5.23 1.55
CA ARG A 33 -0.42 -6.43 0.74
C ARG A 33 -1.70 -7.12 1.14
N THR A 34 -2.46 -7.57 0.16
CA THR A 34 -3.62 -8.44 0.37
C THR A 34 -3.33 -9.82 -0.20
N ILE A 35 -3.63 -10.85 0.58
CA ILE A 35 -3.47 -12.26 0.20
C ILE A 35 -4.86 -12.89 0.12
N PHE A 36 -5.19 -13.47 -1.03
CA PHE A 36 -6.42 -14.23 -1.25
C PHE A 36 -6.13 -15.72 -1.10
N HIS A 37 -6.88 -16.37 -0.22
CA HIS A 37 -6.74 -17.81 0.03
C HIS A 37 -7.71 -18.61 -0.85
N ASP A 38 -7.38 -19.90 -1.03
CA ASP A 38 -8.16 -20.81 -1.87
C ASP A 38 -9.51 -21.18 -1.22
N ASP A 39 -9.64 -21.01 0.10
CA ASP A 39 -10.88 -21.25 0.86
C ASP A 39 -11.87 -20.06 0.77
N GLY A 40 -11.52 -19.02 0.01
CA GLY A 40 -12.33 -17.81 -0.15
C GLY A 40 -12.05 -16.72 0.88
N SER A 41 -11.29 -17.02 1.94
CA SER A 41 -10.86 -16.01 2.91
C SER A 41 -9.75 -15.13 2.32
N SER A 42 -9.49 -14.00 2.98
CA SER A 42 -8.37 -13.13 2.64
C SER A 42 -7.86 -12.37 3.86
N SER A 43 -6.61 -11.94 3.77
CA SER A 43 -5.94 -11.19 4.83
C SER A 43 -5.15 -10.04 4.27
N VAL A 44 -4.96 -9.01 5.09
CA VAL A 44 -4.10 -7.88 4.80
C VAL A 44 -2.84 -8.00 5.63
N THR A 45 -1.70 -7.81 4.99
CA THR A 45 -0.39 -7.76 5.61
C THR A 45 0.17 -6.35 5.50
N HIS A 46 0.54 -5.78 6.64
CA HIS A 46 1.26 -4.53 6.75
C HIS A 46 2.72 -4.82 7.07
N ASN A 47 3.62 -4.30 6.25
CA ASN A 47 5.06 -4.41 6.50
C ASN A 47 5.79 -3.15 6.03
N TRP A 48 7.09 -3.10 6.30
CA TRP A 48 8.01 -2.10 5.81
C TRP A 48 9.39 -2.74 5.60
N LYS A 49 10.23 -2.07 4.82
CA LYS A 49 11.55 -2.58 4.45
C LYS A 49 12.60 -1.51 4.67
N ASN A 50 13.64 -1.83 5.43
CA ASN A 50 14.85 -1.01 5.56
C ASN A 50 16.07 -1.87 5.28
N CYS A 51 16.39 -2.00 3.99
CA CYS A 51 17.21 -3.04 3.37
C CYS A 51 16.63 -4.46 3.51
N VAL A 52 16.09 -4.80 4.69
CA VAL A 52 15.45 -6.09 5.00
C VAL A 52 13.99 -5.88 5.42
N TRP A 53 13.16 -6.85 5.10
CA TRP A 53 11.77 -6.90 5.55
C TRP A 53 11.69 -7.00 7.07
N GLN A 54 10.66 -6.40 7.63
CA GLN A 54 10.47 -6.29 9.07
C GLN A 54 9.35 -7.23 9.51
N ALA A 55 9.03 -7.22 10.80
CA ALA A 55 7.95 -8.05 11.33
C ALA A 55 6.61 -7.61 10.71
N GLU A 56 5.89 -8.58 10.17
CA GLU A 56 4.58 -8.39 9.56
C GLU A 56 3.50 -8.20 10.63
N SER A 57 2.57 -7.27 10.38
CA SER A 57 1.26 -7.26 11.03
C SER A 57 0.24 -7.83 10.06
N VAL A 58 -0.57 -8.78 10.51
CA VAL A 58 -1.60 -9.42 9.69
C VAL A 58 -2.97 -9.13 10.30
N GLU A 59 -3.86 -8.62 9.47
CA GLU A 59 -5.22 -8.22 9.83
C GLU A 59 -6.23 -8.89 8.88
N GLU A 60 -7.48 -8.96 9.30
CA GLU A 60 -8.56 -9.46 8.45
C GLU A 60 -8.79 -8.48 7.28
N ASN A 61 -9.16 -9.03 6.12
CA ASN A 61 -9.46 -8.21 4.95
C ASN A 61 -10.90 -7.67 5.01
N TYR A 62 -11.01 -6.35 5.12
CA TYR A 62 -12.25 -5.59 5.16
C TYR A 62 -12.48 -4.76 3.89
N TRP A 63 -11.43 -4.54 3.08
CA TRP A 63 -11.49 -3.61 1.94
C TRP A 63 -11.88 -4.29 0.61
N MET A 64 -11.58 -5.59 0.46
CA MET A 64 -11.89 -6.35 -0.75
C MET A 64 -12.60 -7.66 -0.41
N LEU A 65 -13.93 -7.62 -0.44
CA LEU A 65 -14.79 -8.77 -0.15
C LEU A 65 -14.97 -9.69 -1.36
N ASP A 66 -14.98 -9.12 -2.58
CA ASP A 66 -15.00 -9.86 -3.83
C ASP A 66 -13.79 -9.48 -4.71
N ARG A 67 -12.93 -10.45 -5.00
CA ARG A 67 -11.73 -10.29 -5.82
C ARG A 67 -12.02 -9.97 -7.30
N GLN A 68 -13.29 -10.08 -7.73
CA GLN A 68 -13.73 -9.76 -9.08
C GLN A 68 -14.21 -8.31 -9.22
N GLU A 69 -14.48 -7.63 -8.10
CA GLU A 69 -14.98 -6.27 -8.13
C GLU A 69 -13.86 -5.25 -8.37
N LYS A 70 -14.24 -4.15 -9.03
CA LYS A 70 -13.39 -2.97 -9.08
C LYS A 70 -13.34 -2.35 -7.70
N PHE A 71 -12.21 -1.75 -7.39
CA PHE A 71 -11.98 -1.13 -6.09
C PHE A 71 -11.29 0.21 -6.24
N THR A 72 -11.49 1.05 -5.23
CA THR A 72 -10.67 2.23 -5.00
C THR A 72 -9.97 2.10 -3.66
N LEU A 73 -8.64 2.20 -3.66
CA LEU A 73 -7.87 2.29 -2.42
C LEU A 73 -7.34 3.71 -2.23
N ILE A 74 -7.63 4.28 -1.07
CA ILE A 74 -7.21 5.63 -0.70
C ILE A 74 -6.23 5.53 0.45
N PHE A 75 -5.00 5.99 0.21
CA PHE A 75 -3.97 6.11 1.23
C PHE A 75 -3.83 7.57 1.65
N ARG A 76 -4.16 7.87 2.90
CA ARG A 76 -3.96 9.20 3.49
C ARG A 76 -2.75 9.15 4.42
N PHE A 77 -1.77 9.99 4.11
CA PHE A 77 -0.63 10.26 4.97
C PHE A 77 -1.08 11.21 6.09
N HIS A 78 -1.33 10.68 7.28
CA HIS A 78 -1.70 11.43 8.47
C HIS A 78 -0.51 11.50 9.43
N GLU A 79 -0.40 12.53 10.25
CA GLU A 79 0.80 12.91 11.05
C GLU A 79 1.72 11.74 11.46
N GLU A 80 1.18 10.70 12.11
CA GLU A 80 1.96 9.56 12.61
C GLU A 80 1.66 8.21 11.92
N VAL A 81 0.63 8.15 11.06
CA VAL A 81 0.12 6.90 10.48
C VAL A 81 -0.31 7.06 9.03
N PHE A 82 -0.12 6.01 8.24
CA PHE A 82 -0.86 5.80 7.01
C PHE A 82 -2.28 5.34 7.36
N LYS A 83 -3.29 6.02 6.82
CA LYS A 83 -4.70 5.61 6.92
C LYS A 83 -5.15 5.06 5.58
N VAL A 84 -5.68 3.85 5.56
CA VAL A 84 -6.17 3.18 4.36
C VAL A 84 -7.69 3.19 4.38
N PHE A 85 -8.30 3.52 3.24
CA PHE A 85 -9.74 3.45 3.05
C PHE A 85 -10.07 2.74 1.74
N ALA A 86 -11.09 1.89 1.76
CA ALA A 86 -11.75 1.34 0.61
C ALA A 86 -12.85 2.30 0.13
N GLU A 87 -12.94 2.52 -1.17
CA GLU A 87 -13.98 3.31 -1.85
C GLU A 87 -14.00 4.82 -1.54
N ASP A 88 -14.17 5.25 -0.29
CA ASP A 88 -14.27 6.67 0.09
C ASP A 88 -13.63 7.00 1.45
N THR A 89 -13.75 8.25 1.93
CA THR A 89 -13.19 8.68 3.21
C THR A 89 -14.25 9.20 4.19
N GLN A 90 -15.50 8.78 4.05
CA GLN A 90 -16.64 9.20 4.87
C GLN A 90 -16.84 8.32 6.12
N HIS A 91 -16.01 7.29 6.29
CA HIS A 91 -15.98 6.41 7.45
C HIS A 91 -14.62 6.49 8.17
N THR A 92 -14.48 5.72 9.26
CA THR A 92 -13.19 5.52 9.93
C THR A 92 -12.25 4.72 9.02
N PRO A 93 -10.92 4.90 9.09
CA PRO A 93 -9.98 4.11 8.29
C PRO A 93 -10.20 2.61 8.48
N ASP A 94 -10.09 1.85 7.39
CA ASP A 94 -10.15 0.38 7.45
C ASP A 94 -8.88 -0.18 8.06
N TYR A 95 -7.75 0.50 7.83
CA TYR A 95 -6.46 0.18 8.42
C TYR A 95 -5.67 1.42 8.81
N GLU A 96 -4.87 1.30 9.85
CA GLU A 96 -3.88 2.30 10.25
C GLU A 96 -2.51 1.64 10.43
N PHE A 97 -1.48 2.22 9.82
CA PHE A 97 -0.10 1.73 9.94
C PHE A 97 0.84 2.87 10.35
N ALA A 98 1.52 2.73 11.48
CA ALA A 98 2.44 3.75 11.99
C ALA A 98 3.63 3.97 11.06
N HIS A 99 4.03 5.23 10.90
CA HIS A 99 5.20 5.59 10.10
C HIS A 99 6.48 4.96 10.69
N GLN A 100 7.14 4.12 9.90
CA GLN A 100 8.42 3.47 10.28
C GLN A 100 9.62 4.15 9.63
N LEU A 101 9.40 4.82 8.50
CA LEU A 101 10.41 5.57 7.74
C LEU A 101 9.88 7.00 7.45
N PRO A 102 10.77 7.95 7.14
CA PRO A 102 10.37 9.33 6.87
C PRO A 102 9.48 9.43 5.62
N VAL A 103 8.21 9.77 5.82
CA VAL A 103 7.17 9.82 4.78
C VAL A 103 7.49 10.87 3.73
N GLU A 104 8.07 11.99 4.12
CA GLU A 104 8.48 13.08 3.23
C GLU A 104 9.57 12.65 2.23
N ARG A 105 10.22 11.51 2.47
CA ARG A 105 11.20 10.93 1.55
C ARG A 105 10.59 9.94 0.56
N ILE A 106 9.30 9.60 0.65
CA ILE A 106 8.66 8.72 -0.33
C ILE A 106 8.69 9.42 -1.69
N SER A 107 9.14 8.69 -2.71
CA SER A 107 9.38 9.24 -4.06
C SER A 107 8.72 8.43 -5.17
N HIS A 108 8.37 7.18 -4.90
CA HIS A 108 7.77 6.28 -5.88
C HIS A 108 6.65 5.47 -5.23
N ILE A 109 5.64 5.15 -6.02
CA ILE A 109 4.63 4.14 -5.69
C ILE A 109 4.88 2.97 -6.63
N GLU A 110 5.00 1.77 -6.08
CA GLU A 110 5.07 0.55 -6.88
C GLU A 110 3.87 -0.34 -6.59
N LEU A 111 3.16 -0.73 -7.64
CA LEU A 111 2.10 -1.73 -7.61
C LEU A 111 2.71 -3.07 -8.00
N TRP A 112 2.57 -4.08 -7.14
CA TRP A 112 3.11 -5.42 -7.39
C TRP A 112 2.00 -6.46 -7.48
N ASP A 113 2.40 -7.66 -7.89
CA ASP A 113 1.61 -8.89 -7.90
C ASP A 113 0.47 -8.90 -8.93
N ASP A 114 -0.66 -9.54 -8.62
CA ASP A 114 -1.72 -9.94 -9.55
C ASP A 114 -2.68 -8.79 -9.90
N ILE A 115 -2.14 -7.63 -10.28
CA ILE A 115 -2.92 -6.53 -10.84
C ILE A 115 -3.04 -6.66 -12.36
N GLU A 116 -4.26 -6.61 -12.86
CA GLU A 116 -4.53 -6.75 -14.29
C GLU A 116 -4.49 -5.41 -15.03
N TYR A 117 -5.13 -4.40 -14.44
CA TYR A 117 -5.24 -3.07 -15.01
C TYR A 117 -5.45 -2.04 -13.90
N VAL A 118 -4.85 -0.86 -14.06
CA VAL A 118 -5.04 0.30 -13.18
C VAL A 118 -5.74 1.38 -13.98
N GLU A 119 -6.94 1.77 -13.57
CA GLU A 119 -7.70 2.81 -14.28
C GLU A 119 -7.13 4.20 -14.03
N GLU A 120 -6.79 4.51 -12.77
CA GLU A 120 -6.32 5.82 -12.34
C GLU A 120 -5.39 5.72 -11.13
N ILE A 121 -4.38 6.59 -11.08
CA ILE A 121 -3.65 6.93 -9.86
C ILE A 121 -3.73 8.45 -9.69
N ALA A 122 -4.39 8.90 -8.62
CA ALA A 122 -4.60 10.33 -8.36
C ALA A 122 -3.90 10.77 -7.07
N PHE A 123 -3.24 11.93 -7.13
CA PHE A 123 -2.58 12.55 -5.98
C PHE A 123 -3.36 13.78 -5.52
N LYS A 124 -3.76 13.81 -4.25
CA LYS A 124 -4.35 14.98 -3.59
C LYS A 124 -3.37 15.50 -2.55
N TYR A 125 -2.80 16.67 -2.80
CA TYR A 125 -1.84 17.31 -1.89
C TYR A 125 -2.27 18.73 -1.57
N LYS A 126 -1.92 19.22 -0.38
CA LYS A 126 -2.05 20.63 0.00
C LYS A 126 -0.70 21.30 -0.18
N ILE A 127 -0.67 22.41 -0.91
CA ILE A 127 0.50 23.28 -0.93
C ILE A 127 0.48 24.08 0.38
N PRO A 128 1.55 24.06 1.19
CA PRO A 128 1.62 24.89 2.39
C PRO A 128 1.43 26.37 2.01
N GLY A 129 0.31 26.97 2.43
CA GLY A 129 0.00 28.39 2.18
C GLY A 129 -1.24 28.65 1.32
N ASP A 130 -1.78 27.65 0.62
CA ASP A 130 -3.09 27.80 -0.03
C ASP A 130 -4.21 27.62 1.00
N ARG A 131 -5.00 28.69 1.19
CA ARG A 131 -6.27 28.69 1.92
C ARG A 131 -7.42 28.66 0.93
#